data_AF-A0A968ZAT0-F1
#
_entry.id   AF-A0A968ZAT0-F1
#
_cell.length_a   1.000
_cell.length_b   1.000
_cell.length_c   1.000
_cell.angle_alpha   90.00
_cell.angle_beta   90.00
_cell.angle_gamma   90.00
#
_symmetry.space_group_name_H-M   'P 1'
#
loop_
_entity.id
_entity.type
_entity.pdbx_description
1 polymer ?
#
loop_
_entity_poly.entity_id
_entity_poly.type
_entity_poly.pdbx_seq_one_letter_code
_entity_poly.pdbx_strand_id
1 'polypeptide(L)'
;MSKFSFLTTGIFFCYFTSSAFAQIVPDRSLPNNSALTRDSNIIEINGGTTSGSNLFHSFKKFSVESGQTAFFNNASNIQNIFSRVTGNSISNIDGILRANGTANLFLLNPNGIIFGSNARLDIGGSFVGSTADSVVFADGFEFSASAPSRTPVLTVEVPVGLGFNKPSGTIEVRNQGHTLVERPFSPLGRDNNPTGLQVEPNKTLALIGNNVILDGGLLSADGGHIEIGSVEEGIVELKKSSLGWNLDFEKIPTFRDIKLLNRALIDASGTPAGSIEVQGANILLTNNSAILIQNQGESAAGDIQLTASEGINIESSRPLPSQPFRFSGIIRNETIAGGESGDINISTQRLNVRDGGIISTLSFSSASGGSLDIQATKLVRIIGISPFDPTTNSNLTAVTFGSGMGGNVAIATARLQLEEAGSAGTTTVGTGQGGDVVINANAVELVGKNPVLGLRSAITSNSFTEGKAGNLILNVSRLTLDKVGQLLPIPSERVGQVQ
;
A
#
# COMPACT_ATOMS: atom_id res chain seq x y z
N MET A 1 -31.61 79.49 -26.30
CA MET A 1 -31.47 79.11 -24.88
C MET A 1 -32.36 77.90 -24.62
N SER A 2 -31.80 76.68 -24.73
CA SER A 2 -32.54 75.42 -24.61
C SER A 2 -32.43 74.84 -23.19
N LYS A 3 -33.57 74.39 -22.66
CA LYS A 3 -33.75 73.80 -21.33
C LYS A 3 -33.07 72.45 -21.20
N PHE A 4 -32.44 72.18 -20.05
CA PHE A 4 -31.95 70.86 -19.64
C PHE A 4 -33.03 70.12 -18.83
N SER A 5 -33.22 68.83 -19.12
CA SER A 5 -34.01 67.90 -18.31
C SER A 5 -33.08 66.77 -17.87
N PHE A 6 -33.05 66.48 -16.57
CA PHE A 6 -32.31 65.36 -15.98
C PHE A 6 -33.24 64.14 -15.89
N LEU A 7 -32.80 63.01 -16.44
CA LEU A 7 -33.42 61.70 -16.26
C LEU A 7 -32.47 60.84 -15.43
N THR A 8 -32.89 60.47 -14.22
CA THR A 8 -32.18 59.52 -13.36
C THR A 8 -32.56 58.10 -13.74
N THR A 9 -31.59 57.29 -14.15
CA THR A 9 -31.78 55.85 -14.42
C THR A 9 -31.18 55.05 -13.28
N GLY A 10 -32.04 54.36 -12.51
CA GLY A 10 -31.61 53.41 -11.48
C GLY A 10 -31.21 52.08 -12.12
N ILE A 11 -29.99 51.62 -11.85
CA ILE A 11 -29.49 50.31 -12.28
C ILE A 11 -29.78 49.32 -11.15
N PHE A 12 -30.68 48.37 -11.40
CA PHE A 12 -30.97 47.24 -10.52
C PHE A 12 -29.95 46.12 -10.81
N PHE A 13 -29.05 45.86 -9.86
CA PHE A 13 -28.07 44.76 -9.96
C PHE A 13 -28.74 43.47 -9.47
N CYS A 14 -29.19 42.61 -10.39
CA CYS A 14 -29.64 41.27 -10.06
C CYS A 14 -28.42 40.38 -9.76
N TYR A 15 -28.22 40.01 -8.50
CA TYR A 15 -27.28 38.97 -8.11
C TYR A 15 -27.77 37.61 -8.61
N PHE A 16 -27.11 37.06 -9.64
CA PHE A 16 -27.27 35.66 -9.98
C PHE A 16 -26.51 34.81 -8.94
N THR A 17 -27.24 34.22 -7.99
CA THR A 17 -26.71 33.13 -7.17
C THR A 17 -26.62 31.88 -8.05
N SER A 18 -25.42 31.44 -8.41
CA SER A 18 -25.23 30.15 -9.05
C SER A 18 -25.65 29.04 -8.08
N SER A 19 -26.70 28.30 -8.38
CA SER A 19 -27.04 27.08 -7.64
C SER A 19 -25.92 26.06 -7.86
N ALA A 20 -25.13 25.77 -6.83
CA ALA A 20 -24.16 24.68 -6.87
C ALA A 20 -24.90 23.34 -7.06
N PHE A 21 -24.46 22.52 -8.02
CA PHE A 21 -25.00 21.17 -8.18
C PHE A 21 -24.66 20.34 -6.93
N ALA A 22 -25.65 19.62 -6.39
CA ALA A 22 -25.43 18.77 -5.21
C ALA A 22 -24.45 17.63 -5.52
N GLN A 23 -23.34 17.57 -4.79
CA GLN A 23 -22.26 16.57 -4.96
C GLN A 23 -22.59 15.19 -4.38
N ILE A 24 -23.47 15.16 -3.37
CA ILE A 24 -24.06 13.94 -2.82
C ILE A 24 -25.55 13.96 -3.13
N VAL A 25 -26.03 12.90 -3.79
CA VAL A 25 -27.43 12.77 -4.21
C VAL A 25 -27.89 11.34 -3.90
N PRO A 26 -28.74 11.12 -2.88
CA PRO A 26 -29.37 9.83 -2.63
C PRO A 26 -30.17 9.35 -3.84
N ASP A 27 -30.24 8.03 -4.03
CA ASP A 27 -31.21 7.44 -4.94
C ASP A 27 -32.46 6.93 -4.18
N ARG A 28 -33.34 6.22 -4.89
CA ARG A 28 -34.58 5.65 -4.34
C ARG A 28 -34.62 4.12 -4.44
N SER A 29 -33.46 3.48 -4.34
CA SER A 29 -33.32 2.03 -4.47
C SER A 29 -33.43 1.28 -3.14
N LEU A 30 -33.48 1.98 -2.01
CA LEU A 30 -33.60 1.36 -0.69
C LEU A 30 -35.05 1.41 -0.17
N PRO A 31 -35.45 0.45 0.70
CA PRO A 31 -36.72 0.54 1.43
C PRO A 31 -36.84 1.84 2.24
N ASN A 32 -35.82 2.12 3.07
CA ASN A 32 -35.61 3.40 3.73
C ASN A 32 -34.42 4.09 3.05
N ASN A 33 -34.71 5.13 2.28
CA ASN A 33 -33.69 5.81 1.49
C ASN A 33 -32.76 6.67 2.35
N SER A 34 -31.56 6.91 1.84
CA SER A 34 -30.64 7.87 2.44
C SER A 34 -31.25 9.27 2.32
N ALA A 35 -31.11 10.07 3.37
CA ALA A 35 -31.56 11.45 3.43
C ALA A 35 -30.37 12.35 3.79
N LEU A 36 -30.39 13.59 3.32
CA LEU A 36 -29.31 14.53 3.59
C LEU A 36 -29.83 15.72 4.40
N THR A 37 -29.12 16.06 5.47
CA THR A 37 -29.23 17.34 6.16
C THR A 37 -27.93 18.11 5.92
N ARG A 38 -28.03 19.37 5.51
CA ARG A 38 -26.85 20.22 5.28
C ARG A 38 -26.74 21.21 6.43
N ASP A 39 -25.62 21.15 7.14
CA ASP A 39 -25.23 22.16 8.12
C ASP A 39 -23.86 22.71 7.72
N SER A 40 -23.87 23.92 7.14
CA SER A 40 -22.64 24.60 6.70
C SER A 40 -21.83 23.70 5.75
N ASN A 41 -20.65 23.22 6.19
CA ASN A 41 -19.77 22.34 5.41
C ASN A 41 -20.00 20.85 5.69
N ILE A 42 -20.85 20.50 6.66
CA ILE A 42 -21.18 19.12 7.00
C ILE A 42 -22.44 18.72 6.23
N ILE A 43 -22.31 17.66 5.44
CA ILE A 43 -23.42 16.96 4.80
C ILE A 43 -23.68 15.73 5.64
N GLU A 44 -24.64 15.83 6.54
CA GLU A 44 -25.08 14.71 7.37
C GLU A 44 -25.96 13.77 6.53
N ILE A 45 -25.54 12.52 6.46
CA ILE A 45 -26.19 11.41 5.78
C ILE A 45 -26.99 10.66 6.84
N ASN A 46 -28.30 10.90 6.81
CA ASN A 46 -29.30 10.32 7.70
C ASN A 46 -30.12 9.23 6.96
N GLY A 47 -31.03 8.59 7.69
CA GLY A 47 -31.90 7.56 7.13
C GLY A 47 -31.09 6.33 6.70
N GLY A 48 -31.34 5.84 5.49
CA GLY A 48 -30.80 4.54 5.07
C GLY A 48 -31.60 3.38 5.65
N THR A 49 -31.30 2.17 5.18
CA THR A 49 -32.01 0.97 5.62
C THR A 49 -31.11 0.17 6.55
N THR A 50 -31.61 -0.14 7.73
CA THR A 50 -30.92 -0.98 8.70
C THR A 50 -31.39 -2.43 8.60
N SER A 51 -30.46 -3.36 8.76
CA SER A 51 -30.76 -4.78 8.99
C SER A 51 -29.74 -5.32 10.00
N GLY A 52 -30.20 -5.64 11.21
CA GLY A 52 -29.32 -6.01 12.31
C GLY A 52 -28.32 -4.90 12.64
N SER A 53 -27.02 -5.23 12.60
CA SER A 53 -25.91 -4.28 12.79
C SER A 53 -25.39 -3.67 11.49
N ASN A 54 -26.05 -3.91 10.35
CA ASN A 54 -25.69 -3.35 9.05
C ASN A 54 -26.58 -2.14 8.71
N LEU A 55 -25.98 -1.08 8.19
CA LEU A 55 -26.66 0.12 7.68
C LEU A 55 -26.33 0.31 6.20
N PHE A 56 -27.35 0.40 5.36
CA PHE A 56 -27.20 0.51 3.92
C PHE A 56 -27.57 1.92 3.42
N HIS A 57 -26.68 2.52 2.65
CA HIS A 57 -26.87 3.78 1.95
C HIS A 57 -26.68 3.62 0.44
N SER A 58 -27.45 4.38 -0.34
CA SER A 58 -27.41 4.30 -1.81
C SER A 58 -27.55 5.68 -2.43
N PHE A 59 -26.64 5.99 -3.35
CA PHE A 59 -26.50 7.31 -3.93
C PHE A 59 -26.46 7.22 -5.45
N LYS A 60 -27.12 8.16 -6.12
CA LYS A 60 -26.92 8.39 -7.56
C LYS A 60 -25.57 9.07 -7.83
N LYS A 61 -25.13 9.93 -6.92
CA LYS A 61 -23.82 10.62 -6.97
C LYS A 61 -23.27 10.74 -5.56
N PHE A 62 -21.97 10.56 -5.41
CA PHE A 62 -21.29 10.73 -4.14
C PHE A 62 -19.92 11.36 -4.36
N SER A 63 -19.76 12.62 -4.03
CA SER A 63 -18.49 13.33 -4.04
C SER A 63 -18.46 14.30 -2.86
N VAL A 64 -17.28 14.52 -2.31
CA VAL A 64 -17.05 15.35 -1.12
C VAL A 64 -15.97 16.35 -1.49
N GLU A 65 -16.31 17.65 -1.48
CA GLU A 65 -15.35 18.69 -1.87
C GLU A 65 -14.39 19.03 -0.74
N SER A 66 -13.32 19.74 -1.07
CA SER A 66 -12.40 20.30 -0.07
C SER A 66 -13.13 21.15 0.97
N GLY A 67 -12.81 20.89 2.23
CA GLY A 67 -13.43 21.55 3.38
C GLY A 67 -14.83 21.03 3.73
N GLN A 68 -15.40 20.08 2.98
CA GLN A 68 -16.66 19.42 3.32
C GLN A 68 -16.44 18.13 4.12
N THR A 69 -17.46 17.77 4.91
CA THR A 69 -17.54 16.48 5.60
C THR A 69 -18.80 15.75 5.16
N ALA A 70 -18.66 14.54 4.63
CA ALA A 70 -19.77 13.60 4.50
C ALA A 70 -19.85 12.77 5.78
N PHE A 71 -20.88 13.05 6.59
CA PHE A 71 -21.03 12.44 7.91
C PHE A 71 -22.15 11.40 7.89
N PHE A 72 -21.79 10.12 7.95
CA PHE A 72 -22.73 9.02 8.15
C PHE A 72 -23.22 9.02 9.60
N ASN A 73 -24.42 9.54 9.84
CA ASN A 73 -25.01 9.55 11.16
C ASN A 73 -25.64 8.18 11.47
N ASN A 74 -24.84 7.28 12.04
CA ASN A 74 -25.26 5.94 12.43
C ASN A 74 -25.50 5.82 13.95
N ALA A 75 -26.37 4.89 14.32
CA ALA A 75 -26.58 4.49 15.70
C ALA A 75 -25.40 3.65 16.23
N SER A 76 -25.23 3.60 17.55
CA SER A 76 -24.11 2.92 18.22
C SER A 76 -24.08 1.40 18.05
N ASN A 77 -25.21 0.78 17.70
CA ASN A 77 -25.31 -0.66 17.44
C ASN A 77 -24.90 -1.04 16.00
N ILE A 78 -24.67 -0.06 15.12
CA ILE A 78 -24.23 -0.30 13.75
C ILE A 78 -22.75 -0.66 13.74
N GLN A 79 -22.43 -1.82 13.17
CA GLN A 79 -21.06 -2.32 12.99
C GLN A 79 -20.54 -2.06 11.58
N ASN A 80 -21.40 -2.10 10.56
CA ASN A 80 -21.00 -1.89 9.17
C ASN A 80 -21.95 -0.92 8.47
N ILE A 81 -21.37 0.03 7.75
CA ILE A 81 -22.08 0.96 6.87
C ILE A 81 -21.69 0.59 5.44
N PHE A 82 -22.65 0.13 4.64
CA PHE A 82 -22.47 -0.18 3.23
C PHE A 82 -23.04 0.94 2.37
N SER A 83 -22.17 1.65 1.65
CA SER A 83 -22.53 2.75 0.77
C SER A 83 -22.22 2.40 -0.66
N ARG A 84 -23.19 2.55 -1.57
CA ARG A 84 -23.00 2.32 -3.01
C ARG A 84 -23.36 3.54 -3.86
N VAL A 85 -22.67 3.70 -4.99
CA VAL A 85 -23.00 4.69 -6.03
C VAL A 85 -23.59 3.98 -7.25
N THR A 86 -24.87 4.25 -7.53
CA THR A 86 -25.65 3.62 -8.61
C THR A 86 -25.70 4.41 -9.91
N GLY A 87 -25.30 5.69 -9.88
CA GLY A 87 -25.17 6.50 -11.09
C GLY A 87 -23.85 6.26 -11.82
N ASN A 88 -23.61 7.04 -12.87
CA ASN A 88 -22.43 6.90 -13.75
C ASN A 88 -21.31 7.91 -13.42
N SER A 89 -21.27 8.42 -12.19
CA SER A 89 -20.32 9.46 -11.80
C SER A 89 -19.21 8.87 -10.94
N ILE A 90 -17.96 9.25 -11.23
CA ILE A 90 -16.80 8.97 -10.37
C ILE A 90 -17.00 9.65 -9.01
N SER A 91 -16.57 8.99 -7.94
CA SER A 91 -16.54 9.59 -6.61
C SER A 91 -15.27 10.43 -6.43
N ASN A 92 -15.39 11.76 -6.43
CA ASN A 92 -14.28 12.64 -6.07
C ASN A 92 -14.39 12.96 -4.57
N ILE A 93 -13.47 12.40 -3.78
CA ILE A 93 -13.41 12.56 -2.33
C ILE A 93 -12.19 13.42 -2.02
N ASP A 94 -12.38 14.72 -1.86
CA ASP A 94 -11.34 15.67 -1.43
C ASP A 94 -11.70 16.31 -0.08
N GLY A 95 -12.57 15.67 0.70
CA GLY A 95 -12.95 16.12 2.04
C GLY A 95 -12.94 14.98 3.05
N ILE A 96 -13.72 15.12 4.13
CA ILE A 96 -13.73 14.16 5.23
C ILE A 96 -14.87 13.15 5.06
N LEU A 97 -14.59 11.86 5.15
CA LEU A 97 -15.60 10.82 5.39
C LEU A 97 -15.66 10.53 6.89
N ARG A 98 -16.82 10.75 7.52
CA ARG A 98 -17.00 10.58 8.96
C ARG A 98 -18.09 9.55 9.28
N ALA A 99 -17.90 8.74 10.32
CA ALA A 99 -18.93 7.89 10.91
C ALA A 99 -18.89 7.91 12.45
N ASN A 100 -19.99 7.57 13.11
CA ASN A 100 -20.05 7.51 14.57
C ASN A 100 -19.49 6.18 15.11
N GLY A 101 -18.81 6.28 16.27
CA GLY A 101 -18.39 5.12 17.05
C GLY A 101 -17.38 4.26 16.31
N THR A 102 -17.54 2.93 16.38
CA THR A 102 -16.59 1.95 15.84
C THR A 102 -17.05 1.30 14.53
N ALA A 103 -18.04 1.90 13.86
CA ALA A 103 -18.59 1.34 12.63
C ALA A 103 -17.56 1.32 11.51
N ASN A 104 -17.49 0.20 10.78
CA ASN A 104 -16.75 0.10 9.53
C ASN A 104 -17.51 0.81 8.41
N LEU A 105 -16.80 1.38 7.45
CA LEU A 105 -17.40 1.99 6.26
C LEU A 105 -16.90 1.31 4.99
N PHE A 106 -17.86 0.82 4.20
CA PHE A 106 -17.65 0.32 2.85
C PHE A 106 -18.20 1.35 1.86
N LEU A 107 -17.36 1.82 0.94
CA LEU A 107 -17.74 2.74 -0.13
C LEU A 107 -17.49 2.10 -1.49
N LEU A 108 -18.57 1.76 -2.19
CA LEU A 108 -18.54 1.13 -3.51
C LEU A 108 -18.91 2.15 -4.60
N ASN A 109 -18.06 2.26 -5.61
CA ASN A 109 -18.40 2.96 -6.85
C ASN A 109 -17.72 2.30 -8.07
N PRO A 110 -18.47 1.52 -8.88
CA PRO A 110 -17.92 0.88 -10.07
C PRO A 110 -17.37 1.82 -11.13
N ASN A 111 -17.68 3.12 -11.08
CA ASN A 111 -17.12 4.10 -12.01
C ASN A 111 -15.71 4.56 -11.63
N GLY A 112 -15.26 4.29 -10.40
CA GLY A 112 -13.98 4.74 -9.86
C GLY A 112 -14.12 5.67 -8.66
N ILE A 113 -13.03 5.79 -7.90
CA ILE A 113 -12.93 6.64 -6.71
C ILE A 113 -11.60 7.39 -6.77
N ILE A 114 -11.65 8.71 -6.65
CA ILE A 114 -10.47 9.56 -6.55
C ILE A 114 -10.46 10.18 -5.16
N PHE A 115 -9.46 9.84 -4.36
CA PHE A 115 -9.15 10.51 -3.10
C PHE A 115 -8.14 11.63 -3.38
N GLY A 116 -8.56 12.88 -3.19
CA GLY A 116 -7.71 14.05 -3.33
C GLY A 116 -6.80 14.28 -2.13
N SER A 117 -5.92 15.28 -2.21
CA SER A 117 -4.91 15.56 -1.17
C SER A 117 -5.50 15.96 0.18
N ASN A 118 -6.75 16.45 0.20
CA ASN A 118 -7.46 16.84 1.40
C ASN A 118 -8.37 15.71 1.94
N ALA A 119 -8.43 14.56 1.27
CA ALA A 119 -9.23 13.42 1.69
C ALA A 119 -8.78 12.91 3.06
N ARG A 120 -9.72 12.77 4.00
CA ARG A 120 -9.46 12.20 5.34
C ARG A 120 -10.56 11.23 5.73
N LEU A 121 -10.20 10.27 6.56
CA LEU A 121 -11.14 9.37 7.20
C LEU A 121 -11.22 9.75 8.68
N ASP A 122 -12.45 9.89 9.18
CA ASP A 122 -12.79 10.12 10.58
C ASP A 122 -13.79 9.03 10.99
N ILE A 123 -13.27 7.80 11.03
CA ILE A 123 -14.03 6.56 11.13
C ILE A 123 -13.37 5.72 12.21
N GLY A 124 -14.10 5.39 13.28
CA GLY A 124 -13.52 4.60 14.38
C GLY A 124 -13.41 3.09 14.09
N GLY A 125 -13.93 2.64 12.95
CA GLY A 125 -13.79 1.27 12.44
C GLY A 125 -12.82 1.19 11.25
N SER A 126 -12.89 0.07 10.52
CA SER A 126 -12.13 -0.14 9.28
C SER A 126 -12.78 0.56 8.09
N PHE A 127 -11.98 0.86 7.07
CA PHE A 127 -12.44 1.43 5.81
C PHE A 127 -12.15 0.50 4.64
N VAL A 128 -13.15 0.29 3.79
CA VAL A 128 -13.04 -0.45 2.53
C VAL A 128 -13.56 0.42 1.40
N GLY A 129 -12.65 0.92 0.56
CA GLY A 129 -12.98 1.62 -0.68
C GLY A 129 -12.89 0.66 -1.86
N SER A 130 -13.94 0.53 -2.66
CA SER A 130 -13.93 -0.42 -3.77
C SER A 130 -14.64 0.05 -5.04
N THR A 131 -14.18 -0.42 -6.19
CA THR A 131 -14.89 -0.32 -7.46
C THR A 131 -15.69 -1.58 -7.81
N ALA A 132 -15.84 -2.50 -6.86
CA ALA A 132 -16.72 -3.66 -6.99
C ALA A 132 -18.16 -3.24 -7.32
N ASP A 133 -18.84 -4.09 -8.08
CA ASP A 133 -20.26 -3.95 -8.41
C ASP A 133 -21.16 -4.20 -7.20
N SER A 134 -20.78 -5.10 -6.30
CA SER A 134 -21.61 -5.49 -5.17
C SER A 134 -20.80 -5.90 -3.95
N VAL A 135 -21.43 -5.79 -2.78
CA VAL A 135 -21.05 -6.59 -1.61
C VAL A 135 -21.91 -7.84 -1.62
N VAL A 136 -21.27 -9.01 -1.54
CA VAL A 136 -21.88 -10.33 -1.50
C VAL A 136 -21.97 -10.78 -0.03
N PHE A 137 -23.11 -11.33 0.37
CA PHE A 137 -23.39 -11.79 1.73
C PHE A 137 -23.53 -13.31 1.80
N ALA A 138 -23.39 -13.89 2.99
CA ALA A 138 -23.34 -15.34 3.21
C ALA A 138 -24.62 -16.09 2.74
N ASP A 139 -25.77 -15.41 2.73
CA ASP A 139 -27.05 -15.92 2.23
C ASP A 139 -27.21 -15.78 0.70
N GLY A 140 -26.18 -15.30 0.00
CA GLY A 140 -26.19 -15.04 -1.44
C GLY A 140 -26.85 -13.70 -1.83
N PHE A 141 -27.26 -12.88 -0.86
CA PHE A 141 -27.73 -11.53 -1.17
C PHE A 141 -26.59 -10.67 -1.71
N GLU A 142 -26.88 -9.85 -2.72
CA GLU A 142 -25.94 -8.89 -3.30
C GLU A 142 -26.44 -7.45 -3.18
N PHE A 143 -25.67 -6.63 -2.45
CA PHE A 143 -25.89 -5.19 -2.40
C PHE A 143 -25.23 -4.50 -3.61
N SER A 144 -25.89 -4.57 -4.77
CA SER A 144 -25.30 -4.15 -6.07
C SER A 144 -25.48 -2.66 -6.42
N ALA A 145 -24.40 -2.00 -6.82
CA ALA A 145 -24.35 -0.67 -7.41
C ALA A 145 -24.88 -0.64 -8.86
N SER A 146 -24.68 -1.71 -9.63
CA SER A 146 -25.00 -1.76 -11.06
C SER A 146 -26.37 -2.35 -11.39
N ALA A 147 -26.92 -3.20 -10.53
CA ALA A 147 -28.28 -3.75 -10.64
C ALA A 147 -29.06 -3.57 -9.31
N PRO A 148 -29.38 -2.32 -8.92
CA PRO A 148 -29.98 -2.05 -7.62
C PRO A 148 -31.42 -2.58 -7.54
N SER A 149 -31.69 -3.52 -6.62
CA SER A 149 -33.05 -4.01 -6.33
C SER A 149 -33.82 -3.08 -5.39
N ARG A 150 -35.14 -2.99 -5.60
CA ARG A 150 -36.10 -2.25 -4.75
C ARG A 150 -36.86 -3.14 -3.74
N THR A 151 -36.73 -4.46 -3.83
CA THR A 151 -37.52 -5.41 -3.01
C THR A 151 -36.83 -5.73 -1.68
N PRO A 152 -37.60 -5.93 -0.59
CA PRO A 152 -37.04 -6.15 0.73
C PRO A 152 -36.65 -7.62 0.89
N VAL A 153 -35.36 -7.90 1.07
CA VAL A 153 -34.83 -8.45 2.33
C VAL A 153 -33.38 -8.00 2.37
N LEU A 154 -33.05 -7.01 3.19
CA LEU A 154 -31.66 -6.72 3.49
C LEU A 154 -31.22 -7.64 4.61
N THR A 155 -30.06 -8.24 4.42
CA THR A 155 -29.57 -9.32 5.26
C THR A 155 -28.93 -8.84 6.57
N VAL A 156 -29.09 -9.66 7.61
CA VAL A 156 -28.33 -9.52 8.86
C VAL A 156 -27.03 -10.32 8.81
N GLU A 157 -26.79 -11.05 7.72
CA GLU A 157 -25.60 -11.87 7.54
C GLU A 157 -24.33 -11.03 7.37
N VAL A 158 -23.20 -11.70 7.53
CA VAL A 158 -21.89 -11.09 7.32
C VAL A 158 -21.60 -10.93 5.83
N PRO A 159 -20.92 -9.83 5.41
CA PRO A 159 -20.41 -9.73 4.06
C PRO A 159 -19.29 -10.78 3.90
N VAL A 160 -19.32 -11.48 2.77
CA VAL A 160 -18.37 -12.56 2.44
C VAL A 160 -17.58 -12.26 1.18
N GLY A 161 -17.90 -11.19 0.44
CA GLY A 161 -17.12 -10.85 -0.75
C GLY A 161 -17.46 -9.50 -1.39
N LEU A 162 -16.58 -9.09 -2.28
CA LEU A 162 -16.75 -7.99 -3.22
C LEU A 162 -16.86 -8.56 -4.64
N GLY A 163 -18.00 -8.36 -5.28
CA GLY A 163 -18.29 -8.88 -6.62
C GLY A 163 -17.83 -7.93 -7.73
N PHE A 164 -16.95 -8.40 -8.61
CA PHE A 164 -16.51 -7.73 -9.84
C PHE A 164 -17.12 -8.47 -11.03
N ASN A 165 -18.32 -8.06 -11.42
CA ASN A 165 -19.11 -8.76 -12.45
C ASN A 165 -18.88 -8.18 -13.85
N LYS A 166 -18.24 -7.01 -13.93
CA LYS A 166 -17.83 -6.34 -15.18
C LYS A 166 -16.59 -5.48 -14.92
N PRO A 167 -15.88 -5.04 -15.98
CA PRO A 167 -14.82 -4.06 -15.83
C PRO A 167 -15.32 -2.81 -15.08
N SER A 168 -14.53 -2.37 -14.12
CA SER A 168 -14.83 -1.27 -13.21
C SER A 168 -13.76 -0.17 -13.30
N GLY A 169 -13.99 0.94 -12.61
CA GLY A 169 -13.11 2.10 -12.61
C GLY A 169 -11.80 1.88 -11.86
N THR A 170 -11.00 2.94 -11.85
CA THR A 170 -9.74 3.01 -11.09
C THR A 170 -10.00 3.62 -9.71
N ILE A 171 -9.25 3.15 -8.71
CA ILE A 171 -9.05 3.87 -7.45
C ILE A 171 -7.76 4.67 -7.57
N GLU A 172 -7.84 5.97 -7.29
CA GLU A 172 -6.68 6.86 -7.31
C GLU A 172 -6.57 7.60 -5.98
N VAL A 173 -5.38 7.60 -5.36
CA VAL A 173 -5.08 8.34 -4.13
C VAL A 173 -4.00 9.36 -4.45
N ARG A 174 -4.32 10.65 -4.31
CA ARG A 174 -3.44 11.76 -4.65
C ARG A 174 -2.95 12.49 -3.42
N ASN A 175 -1.65 12.73 -3.32
CA ASN A 175 -1.07 13.62 -2.32
C ASN A 175 0.28 14.17 -2.81
N GLN A 176 0.97 14.95 -1.98
CA GLN A 176 2.27 15.55 -2.31
C GLN A 176 3.46 14.57 -2.15
N GLY A 177 3.18 13.33 -1.73
CA GLY A 177 4.19 12.32 -1.44
C GLY A 177 4.78 12.41 -0.02
N HIS A 178 5.37 11.31 0.44
CA HIS A 178 5.95 11.20 1.78
C HIS A 178 7.23 12.01 1.91
N THR A 179 7.56 12.47 3.10
CA THR A 179 8.79 13.20 3.44
C THR A 179 9.71 12.38 4.36
N LEU A 180 9.62 11.04 4.27
CA LEU A 180 10.54 10.11 4.93
C LEU A 180 11.99 10.60 4.87
N VAL A 181 12.79 10.33 5.90
CA VAL A 181 14.20 10.75 5.95
C VAL A 181 15.09 9.54 6.18
N GLU A 182 15.95 9.25 5.20
CA GLU A 182 16.97 8.21 5.33
C GLU A 182 18.25 8.78 5.94
N ARG A 183 18.73 8.14 7.00
CA ARG A 183 19.99 8.46 7.68
C ARG A 183 20.85 7.21 7.74
N PRO A 184 22.17 7.31 7.56
CA PRO A 184 23.06 6.15 7.67
C PRO A 184 22.88 5.44 9.02
N PHE A 185 22.72 4.12 8.97
CA PHE A 185 22.68 3.25 10.14
C PHE A 185 21.62 3.63 11.18
N SER A 186 20.51 4.24 10.75
CA SER A 186 19.39 4.63 11.60
C SER A 186 18.08 4.21 10.96
N PRO A 187 17.01 4.00 11.76
CA PRO A 187 15.67 3.82 11.22
C PRO A 187 15.23 5.00 10.35
N LEU A 188 14.30 4.76 9.42
CA LEU A 188 13.69 5.82 8.62
C LEU A 188 12.94 6.82 9.51
N GLY A 189 13.21 8.11 9.32
CA GLY A 189 12.46 9.17 9.98
C GLY A 189 11.09 9.37 9.33
N ARG A 190 10.00 9.33 10.12
CA ARG A 190 8.61 9.42 9.62
C ARG A 190 7.86 10.70 10.04
N ASP A 191 8.40 11.44 11.01
CA ASP A 191 7.67 12.45 11.79
C ASP A 191 7.06 13.62 10.99
N ASN A 192 7.56 13.88 9.77
CA ASN A 192 7.12 15.03 8.97
C ASN A 192 6.23 14.63 7.78
N ASN A 193 5.80 13.37 7.70
CA ASN A 193 4.95 12.90 6.60
C ASN A 193 3.63 13.68 6.57
N PRO A 194 3.18 14.16 5.38
CA PRO A 194 1.84 14.71 5.25
C PRO A 194 0.79 13.67 5.65
N THR A 195 -0.33 14.10 6.21
CA THR A 195 -1.46 13.19 6.45
C THR A 195 -2.10 12.79 5.12
N GLY A 196 -2.36 11.50 4.93
CA GLY A 196 -3.15 10.96 3.81
C GLY A 196 -4.42 10.28 4.28
N LEU A 197 -4.78 9.17 3.63
CA LEU A 197 -5.84 8.30 4.11
C LEU A 197 -5.29 7.49 5.27
N GLN A 198 -5.89 7.66 6.44
CA GLN A 198 -5.48 7.00 7.66
C GLN A 198 -6.70 6.48 8.39
N VAL A 199 -6.64 5.24 8.88
CA VAL A 199 -7.63 4.69 9.80
C VAL A 199 -7.10 4.78 11.23
N GLU A 200 -8.00 4.67 12.21
CA GLU A 200 -7.62 4.55 13.61
C GLU A 200 -6.70 3.33 13.85
N PRO A 201 -5.87 3.33 14.91
CA PRO A 201 -4.96 2.23 15.18
C PRO A 201 -5.66 0.86 15.27
N ASN A 202 -4.97 -0.18 14.82
CA ASN A 202 -5.45 -1.57 14.80
C ASN A 202 -6.74 -1.76 13.97
N LYS A 203 -6.91 -0.98 12.89
CA LYS A 203 -7.99 -1.12 11.91
C LYS A 203 -7.47 -1.46 10.53
N THR A 204 -8.37 -1.91 9.67
CA THR A 204 -8.07 -2.21 8.27
C THR A 204 -8.34 -0.99 7.38
N LEU A 205 -7.41 -0.70 6.47
CA LEU A 205 -7.58 0.21 5.34
C LEU A 205 -7.42 -0.59 4.04
N ALA A 206 -8.53 -0.86 3.35
CA ALA A 206 -8.53 -1.67 2.14
C ALA A 206 -8.97 -0.87 0.91
N LEU A 207 -8.20 -0.94 -0.18
CA LEU A 207 -8.54 -0.37 -1.50
C LEU A 207 -8.52 -1.45 -2.58
N ILE A 208 -9.70 -1.78 -3.13
CA ILE A 208 -9.86 -2.88 -4.09
C ILE A 208 -10.55 -2.39 -5.35
N GLY A 209 -9.90 -2.43 -6.49
CA GLY A 209 -10.52 -2.03 -7.75
C GLY A 209 -9.97 -2.69 -9.00
N ASN A 210 -10.40 -2.24 -10.17
CA ASN A 210 -9.81 -2.70 -11.43
C ASN A 210 -8.39 -2.19 -11.60
N ASN A 211 -8.08 -0.95 -11.21
CA ASN A 211 -6.69 -0.51 -11.05
C ASN A 211 -6.58 0.28 -9.75
N VAL A 212 -5.42 0.24 -9.11
CA VAL A 212 -5.14 1.08 -7.94
C VAL A 212 -3.88 1.91 -8.17
N ILE A 213 -4.01 3.21 -8.08
CA ILE A 213 -2.93 4.18 -8.31
C ILE A 213 -2.78 5.05 -7.07
N LEU A 214 -1.58 5.06 -6.49
CA LEU A 214 -1.17 6.04 -5.50
C LEU A 214 -0.22 7.02 -6.19
N ASP A 215 -0.70 8.23 -6.47
CA ASP A 215 0.10 9.30 -7.06
C ASP A 215 0.49 10.30 -5.97
N GLY A 216 1.65 10.07 -5.37
CA GLY A 216 2.06 10.70 -4.12
C GLY A 216 1.13 10.35 -2.95
N GLY A 217 0.15 9.47 -3.16
CA GLY A 217 -0.83 9.06 -2.17
C GLY A 217 -0.20 8.38 -0.94
N LEU A 218 -0.76 8.65 0.23
CA LEU A 218 -0.25 8.16 1.52
C LEU A 218 -1.36 7.38 2.20
N LEU A 219 -1.10 6.12 2.53
CA LEU A 219 -1.97 5.23 3.30
C LEU A 219 -1.29 4.88 4.62
N SER A 220 -2.01 5.03 5.74
CA SER A 220 -1.51 4.68 7.07
C SER A 220 -2.53 3.85 7.84
N ALA A 221 -2.06 2.79 8.51
CA ALA A 221 -2.86 2.00 9.46
C ALA A 221 -1.98 1.54 10.63
N ASP A 222 -1.82 2.40 11.64
CA ASP A 222 -0.88 2.17 12.73
C ASP A 222 -1.25 0.92 13.53
N GLY A 223 -0.37 -0.10 13.53
CA GLY A 223 -0.66 -1.42 14.11
C GLY A 223 -1.86 -2.16 13.47
N GLY A 224 -2.35 -1.66 12.34
CA GLY A 224 -3.51 -2.16 11.63
C GLY A 224 -3.15 -3.06 10.45
N HIS A 225 -4.04 -3.12 9.47
CA HIS A 225 -3.81 -3.86 8.23
C HIS A 225 -4.07 -2.95 7.03
N ILE A 226 -3.16 -2.94 6.05
CA ILE A 226 -3.41 -2.28 4.76
C ILE A 226 -3.50 -3.34 3.69
N GLU A 227 -4.56 -3.26 2.89
CA GLU A 227 -4.82 -4.21 1.82
C GLU A 227 -5.10 -3.50 0.49
N ILE A 228 -4.35 -3.86 -0.54
CA ILE A 228 -4.50 -3.29 -1.88
C ILE A 228 -4.66 -4.41 -2.90
N GLY A 229 -5.84 -4.46 -3.52
CA GLY A 229 -6.17 -5.46 -4.54
C GLY A 229 -6.48 -4.82 -5.88
N SER A 230 -5.92 -5.36 -6.96
CA SER A 230 -6.26 -4.97 -8.33
C SER A 230 -6.74 -6.17 -9.15
N VAL A 231 -8.05 -6.27 -9.34
CA VAL A 231 -8.74 -7.43 -9.90
C VAL A 231 -9.56 -7.02 -11.11
N GLU A 232 -9.59 -7.83 -12.17
CA GLU A 232 -10.42 -7.54 -13.34
C GLU A 232 -11.88 -7.93 -13.12
N GLU A 233 -12.09 -9.18 -12.70
CA GLU A 233 -13.39 -9.82 -12.53
C GLU A 233 -13.29 -10.92 -11.46
N GLY A 234 -14.45 -11.37 -10.94
CA GLY A 234 -14.54 -12.42 -9.94
C GLY A 234 -15.03 -11.92 -8.59
N ILE A 235 -14.89 -12.75 -7.56
CA ILE A 235 -15.27 -12.40 -6.19
C ILE A 235 -14.01 -12.38 -5.34
N VAL A 236 -13.70 -11.20 -4.79
CA VAL A 236 -12.69 -11.08 -3.74
C VAL A 236 -13.38 -11.44 -2.43
N GLU A 237 -12.95 -12.48 -1.74
CA GLU A 237 -13.58 -12.90 -0.50
C GLU A 237 -13.22 -11.95 0.65
N LEU A 238 -14.19 -11.67 1.52
CA LEU A 238 -14.01 -10.88 2.74
C LEU A 238 -13.97 -11.82 3.94
N LYS A 239 -12.85 -11.85 4.64
CA LYS A 239 -12.64 -12.64 5.86
C LYS A 239 -12.53 -11.70 7.05
N LYS A 240 -13.37 -11.89 8.06
CA LYS A 240 -13.28 -11.10 9.29
C LYS A 240 -12.03 -11.51 10.08
N SER A 241 -11.25 -10.53 10.53
CA SER A 241 -10.06 -10.72 11.35
C SER A 241 -10.13 -9.91 12.65
N SER A 242 -9.16 -10.08 13.54
CA SER A 242 -9.04 -9.27 14.77
C SER A 242 -8.76 -7.80 14.50
N LEU A 243 -8.12 -7.48 13.37
CA LEU A 243 -7.79 -6.12 12.90
C LEU A 243 -8.88 -5.52 12.00
N GLY A 244 -9.96 -6.26 11.72
CA GLY A 244 -11.06 -5.84 10.87
C GLY A 244 -11.35 -6.86 9.77
N TRP A 245 -10.69 -6.68 8.64
CA TRP A 245 -10.91 -7.46 7.41
C TRP A 245 -9.58 -7.89 6.83
N ASN A 246 -9.52 -9.13 6.36
CA ASN A 246 -8.52 -9.61 5.42
C ASN A 246 -9.29 -10.00 4.17
N LEU A 247 -8.70 -9.82 3.00
CA LEU A 247 -9.29 -10.28 1.76
C LEU A 247 -8.55 -11.48 1.20
N ASP A 248 -9.25 -12.24 0.38
CA ASP A 248 -8.69 -13.43 -0.26
C ASP A 248 -9.00 -13.39 -1.76
N PHE A 249 -7.94 -13.56 -2.53
CA PHE A 249 -7.90 -13.46 -3.97
C PHE A 249 -7.71 -14.83 -4.66
N GLU A 250 -7.75 -15.95 -3.93
CA GLU A 250 -7.57 -17.31 -4.47
C GLU A 250 -8.50 -17.61 -5.65
N LYS A 251 -9.70 -17.04 -5.64
CA LYS A 251 -10.73 -17.24 -6.67
C LYS A 251 -10.71 -16.19 -7.78
N ILE A 252 -9.72 -15.31 -7.80
CA ILE A 252 -9.59 -14.28 -8.83
C ILE A 252 -8.85 -14.84 -10.06
N PRO A 253 -9.49 -14.88 -11.23
CA PRO A 253 -8.89 -15.43 -12.44
C PRO A 253 -7.86 -14.48 -13.07
N THR A 254 -8.15 -13.17 -13.02
CA THR A 254 -7.38 -12.15 -13.74
C THR A 254 -7.19 -10.93 -12.86
N PHE A 255 -5.94 -10.49 -12.76
CA PHE A 255 -5.54 -9.29 -12.04
C PHE A 255 -5.21 -8.15 -12.99
N ARG A 256 -5.05 -6.95 -12.42
CA ARG A 256 -4.71 -5.71 -13.11
C ARG A 256 -3.63 -4.95 -12.35
N ASP A 257 -3.30 -3.73 -12.77
CA ASP A 257 -2.09 -3.05 -12.32
C ASP A 257 -2.30 -2.24 -11.02
N ILE A 258 -1.27 -2.30 -10.17
CA ILE A 258 -1.10 -1.44 -9.00
C ILE A 258 0.13 -0.55 -9.23
N LYS A 259 -0.02 0.76 -9.00
CA LYS A 259 1.05 1.74 -9.23
C LYS A 259 1.21 2.66 -8.02
N LEU A 260 2.42 2.69 -7.49
CA LEU A 260 2.88 3.64 -6.49
C LEU A 260 3.86 4.60 -7.17
N LEU A 261 3.45 5.86 -7.28
CA LEU A 261 4.13 6.91 -8.03
C LEU A 261 4.44 8.09 -7.10
N ASN A 262 5.43 8.89 -7.48
CA ASN A 262 5.69 10.23 -6.95
C ASN A 262 5.76 10.29 -5.41
N ARG A 263 6.60 9.44 -4.78
CA ARG A 263 6.74 9.31 -3.32
C ARG A 263 5.45 8.87 -2.64
N ALA A 264 4.68 7.98 -3.27
CA ALA A 264 3.57 7.32 -2.60
C ALA A 264 4.08 6.47 -1.43
N LEU A 265 3.26 6.32 -0.39
CA LEU A 265 3.60 5.56 0.81
C LEU A 265 2.46 4.65 1.24
N ILE A 266 2.80 3.40 1.53
CA ILE A 266 1.97 2.48 2.31
C ILE A 266 2.71 2.21 3.62
N ASP A 267 2.09 2.56 4.75
CA ASP A 267 2.73 2.53 6.06
C ASP A 267 1.84 1.85 7.12
N ALA A 268 2.27 0.68 7.60
CA ALA A 268 1.60 -0.03 8.71
C ALA A 268 2.49 -0.08 9.96
N SER A 269 3.42 0.87 10.12
CA SER A 269 4.27 0.97 11.31
C SER A 269 3.46 1.18 12.59
N GLY A 270 3.97 0.78 13.76
CA GLY A 270 3.25 1.01 15.02
C GLY A 270 3.79 0.24 16.22
N THR A 271 2.96 0.17 17.27
CA THR A 271 3.23 -0.51 18.55
C THR A 271 2.08 -1.45 18.97
N PRO A 272 2.04 -2.72 18.51
CA PRO A 272 2.93 -3.34 17.53
C PRO A 272 2.70 -2.82 16.11
N ALA A 273 3.64 -3.11 15.22
CA ALA A 273 3.44 -2.86 13.79
C ALA A 273 2.38 -3.80 13.20
N GLY A 274 1.69 -3.27 12.19
CA GLY A 274 0.64 -3.94 11.45
C GLY A 274 1.14 -4.89 10.37
N SER A 275 0.33 -5.12 9.33
CA SER A 275 0.68 -5.87 8.13
C SER A 275 0.23 -5.17 6.85
N ILE A 276 0.87 -5.49 5.73
CA ILE A 276 0.58 -4.94 4.41
C ILE A 276 0.43 -6.08 3.41
N GLU A 277 -0.67 -6.09 2.67
CA GLU A 277 -0.89 -7.02 1.56
C GLU A 277 -1.19 -6.27 0.26
N VAL A 278 -0.47 -6.61 -0.81
CA VAL A 278 -0.62 -5.99 -2.14
C VAL A 278 -0.70 -7.08 -3.20
N GLN A 279 -1.82 -7.15 -3.92
CA GLN A 279 -2.06 -8.18 -4.92
C GLN A 279 -2.59 -7.64 -6.26
N GLY A 280 -1.88 -7.93 -7.35
CA GLY A 280 -2.21 -7.46 -8.69
C GLY A 280 -1.56 -8.29 -9.81
N ALA A 281 -1.62 -7.80 -11.05
CA ALA A 281 -0.90 -8.36 -12.20
C ALA A 281 0.52 -7.80 -12.25
N ASN A 282 0.62 -6.48 -12.39
CA ASN A 282 1.87 -5.75 -12.24
C ASN A 282 1.81 -4.83 -11.03
N ILE A 283 2.86 -4.86 -10.21
CA ILE A 283 3.06 -3.90 -9.11
C ILE A 283 4.27 -3.04 -9.46
N LEU A 284 4.05 -1.73 -9.61
CA LEU A 284 5.09 -0.76 -9.93
C LEU A 284 5.30 0.20 -8.77
N LEU A 285 6.52 0.26 -8.24
CA LEU A 285 6.97 1.31 -7.32
C LEU A 285 7.99 2.15 -8.07
N THR A 286 7.66 3.43 -8.29
CA THR A 286 8.57 4.37 -8.96
C THR A 286 8.59 5.72 -8.25
N ASN A 287 9.50 6.58 -8.68
CA ASN A 287 9.67 7.93 -8.16
C ASN A 287 9.77 7.98 -6.64
N ASN A 288 10.60 7.10 -6.10
CA ASN A 288 10.93 7.01 -4.67
C ASN A 288 9.72 6.70 -3.79
N SER A 289 8.77 5.92 -4.31
CA SER A 289 7.65 5.42 -3.50
C SER A 289 8.10 4.31 -2.54
N ALA A 290 7.36 4.15 -1.44
CA ALA A 290 7.76 3.32 -0.33
C ALA A 290 6.61 2.41 0.18
N ILE A 291 6.97 1.20 0.59
CA ILE A 291 6.14 0.32 1.42
C ILE A 291 6.94 0.05 2.70
N LEU A 292 6.35 0.35 3.86
CA LEU A 292 7.08 0.43 5.12
C LEU A 292 6.31 -0.22 6.28
N ILE A 293 7.04 -1.01 7.05
CA ILE A 293 6.67 -1.39 8.42
C ILE A 293 7.85 -1.05 9.34
N GLN A 294 7.60 -0.30 10.41
CA GLN A 294 8.53 -0.17 11.55
C GLN A 294 7.88 -0.77 12.79
N ASN A 295 8.47 -1.83 13.33
CA ASN A 295 8.07 -2.36 14.64
C ASN A 295 8.72 -1.56 15.77
N GLN A 296 7.91 -0.71 16.38
CA GLN A 296 8.30 0.16 17.49
C GLN A 296 7.81 -0.39 18.84
N GLY A 297 7.14 -1.55 18.84
CA GLY A 297 6.58 -2.18 20.03
C GLY A 297 7.32 -3.42 20.50
N GLU A 298 6.81 -4.00 21.60
CA GLU A 298 7.36 -5.21 22.23
C GLU A 298 6.73 -6.52 21.70
N SER A 299 5.65 -6.41 20.93
CA SER A 299 4.99 -7.55 20.31
C SER A 299 5.44 -7.73 18.86
N ALA A 300 5.30 -8.95 18.33
CA ALA A 300 5.64 -9.25 16.94
C ALA A 300 4.81 -8.40 15.96
N ALA A 301 5.45 -7.94 14.90
CA ALA A 301 4.80 -7.26 13.78
C ALA A 301 4.21 -8.25 12.77
N GLY A 302 3.29 -7.78 11.94
CA GLY A 302 2.86 -8.51 10.75
C GLY A 302 3.82 -8.32 9.57
N ASP A 303 3.51 -9.04 8.48
CA ASP A 303 4.36 -9.12 7.30
C ASP A 303 4.03 -8.07 6.23
N ILE A 304 4.97 -7.89 5.31
CA ILE A 304 4.73 -7.24 4.00
C ILE A 304 4.63 -8.35 2.95
N GLN A 305 3.43 -8.56 2.39
CA GLN A 305 3.17 -9.54 1.34
C GLN A 305 2.88 -8.84 0.00
N LEU A 306 3.67 -9.16 -1.02
CA LEU A 306 3.43 -8.73 -2.40
C LEU A 306 3.22 -9.95 -3.30
N THR A 307 2.08 -9.98 -4.00
CA THR A 307 1.74 -11.05 -4.95
C THR A 307 1.39 -10.45 -6.30
N ALA A 308 2.19 -10.73 -7.33
CA ALA A 308 1.98 -10.22 -8.67
C ALA A 308 1.94 -11.33 -9.71
N SER A 309 0.81 -11.52 -10.39
CA SER A 309 0.67 -12.61 -11.37
C SER A 309 1.58 -12.45 -12.60
N GLU A 310 2.09 -11.25 -12.88
CA GLU A 310 3.02 -10.96 -13.98
C GLU A 310 4.38 -10.44 -13.50
N GLY A 311 4.43 -9.33 -12.77
CA GLY A 311 5.72 -8.73 -12.43
C GLY A 311 5.69 -7.66 -11.34
N ILE A 312 6.82 -7.50 -10.67
CA ILE A 312 7.07 -6.42 -9.70
C ILE A 312 8.28 -5.64 -10.17
N ASN A 313 8.12 -4.32 -10.28
CA ASN A 313 9.19 -3.40 -10.69
C ASN A 313 9.38 -2.34 -9.62
N ILE A 314 10.60 -2.23 -9.11
CA ILE A 314 10.99 -1.24 -8.11
C ILE A 314 12.09 -0.38 -8.69
N GLU A 315 11.80 0.90 -8.79
CA GLU A 315 12.62 1.89 -9.48
C GLU A 315 12.73 3.13 -8.61
N SER A 316 13.94 3.62 -8.41
CA SER A 316 14.13 4.97 -7.89
C SER A 316 14.16 5.97 -9.04
N SER A 317 13.95 7.24 -8.74
CA SER A 317 14.06 8.32 -9.70
C SER A 317 15.03 9.40 -9.25
N ARG A 318 15.20 10.38 -10.14
CA ARG A 318 16.11 11.51 -9.94
C ARG A 318 15.90 12.19 -8.58
N PRO A 319 16.96 12.38 -7.78
CA PRO A 319 16.89 13.19 -6.56
C PRO A 319 16.28 14.56 -6.84
N LEU A 320 15.30 14.98 -6.04
CA LEU A 320 14.70 16.30 -6.17
C LEU A 320 15.71 17.38 -5.72
N PRO A 321 15.88 18.50 -6.47
CA PRO A 321 16.91 19.51 -6.18
C PRO A 321 16.84 20.13 -4.78
N SER A 322 15.68 20.02 -4.12
CA SER A 322 15.38 20.64 -2.83
C SER A 322 15.46 19.70 -1.62
N GLN A 323 15.85 18.43 -1.79
CA GLN A 323 15.99 17.48 -0.68
C GLN A 323 17.45 17.02 -0.52
N PRO A 324 18.07 17.25 0.66
CA PRO A 324 19.48 16.89 0.89
C PRO A 324 19.70 15.39 1.14
N PHE A 325 18.64 14.60 1.23
CA PHE A 325 18.71 13.16 1.50
C PHE A 325 18.29 12.36 0.27
N ARG A 326 19.01 11.26 0.04
CA ARG A 326 18.81 10.31 -1.06
C ARG A 326 17.53 9.54 -0.77
N PHE A 327 16.68 9.34 -1.77
CA PHE A 327 15.54 8.44 -1.63
C PHE A 327 15.52 7.46 -2.77
N SER A 328 15.50 6.20 -2.41
CA SER A 328 15.25 5.09 -3.32
C SER A 328 13.76 4.73 -3.33
N GLY A 329 13.30 4.03 -4.36
CA GLY A 329 12.08 3.23 -4.22
C GLY A 329 12.36 2.12 -3.22
N ILE A 330 11.55 1.98 -2.17
CA ILE A 330 11.84 1.06 -1.07
C ILE A 330 10.67 0.14 -0.72
N ILE A 331 10.98 -1.11 -0.39
CA ILE A 331 10.13 -1.98 0.40
C ILE A 331 10.94 -2.35 1.64
N ARG A 332 10.47 -1.96 2.82
CA ARG A 332 11.28 -2.04 4.03
C ARG A 332 10.50 -2.49 5.26
N ASN A 333 11.11 -3.40 6.01
CA ASN A 333 10.74 -3.68 7.39
C ASN A 333 11.87 -3.25 8.33
N GLU A 334 11.55 -2.61 9.45
CA GLU A 334 12.52 -2.19 10.46
C GLU A 334 12.11 -2.66 11.87
N THR A 335 12.96 -3.43 12.52
CA THR A 335 12.85 -3.77 13.94
C THR A 335 13.55 -2.70 14.78
N ILE A 336 12.79 -1.93 15.56
CA ILE A 336 13.34 -0.81 16.34
C ILE A 336 13.27 -1.11 17.85
N ALA A 337 12.23 -1.80 18.30
CA ALA A 337 12.00 -2.14 19.71
C ALA A 337 12.13 -3.66 19.98
N GLY A 338 11.62 -4.15 21.12
CA GLY A 338 11.83 -5.53 21.58
C GLY A 338 10.99 -6.61 20.90
N GLY A 339 9.99 -6.24 20.10
CA GLY A 339 9.17 -7.18 19.34
C GLY A 339 9.83 -7.65 18.04
N GLU A 340 9.64 -8.92 17.68
CA GLU A 340 10.12 -9.46 16.41
C GLU A 340 9.46 -8.75 15.23
N SER A 341 10.22 -8.55 14.14
CA SER A 341 9.68 -7.96 12.91
C SER A 341 9.14 -9.06 12.01
N GLY A 342 8.04 -8.77 11.30
CA GLY A 342 7.53 -9.66 10.26
C GLY A 342 8.45 -9.73 9.05
N ASP A 343 8.13 -10.64 8.13
CA ASP A 343 8.91 -10.88 6.94
C ASP A 343 8.47 -10.00 5.76
N ILE A 344 9.32 -9.93 4.73
CA ILE A 344 8.95 -9.43 3.41
C ILE A 344 8.84 -10.64 2.49
N ASN A 345 7.63 -10.93 2.03
CA ASN A 345 7.30 -12.07 1.20
C ASN A 345 6.87 -11.59 -0.20
N ILE A 346 7.55 -12.09 -1.24
CA ILE A 346 7.32 -11.66 -2.62
C ILE A 346 7.07 -12.88 -3.51
N SER A 347 5.90 -12.93 -4.15
CA SER A 347 5.54 -13.96 -5.13
C SER A 347 5.22 -13.33 -6.49
N THR A 348 5.96 -13.71 -7.53
CA THR A 348 5.71 -13.20 -8.89
C THR A 348 6.25 -14.10 -10.00
N GLN A 349 6.06 -13.73 -11.27
CA GLN A 349 6.86 -14.32 -12.35
C GLN A 349 8.20 -13.60 -12.50
N ARG A 350 8.22 -12.28 -12.37
CA ARG A 350 9.44 -11.47 -12.57
C ARG A 350 9.56 -10.36 -11.53
N LEU A 351 10.69 -10.33 -10.85
CA LEU A 351 11.07 -9.21 -9.98
C LEU A 351 12.22 -8.44 -10.64
N ASN A 352 12.02 -7.15 -10.88
CA ASN A 352 13.07 -6.23 -11.33
C ASN A 352 13.30 -5.15 -10.27
N VAL A 353 14.53 -5.04 -9.80
CA VAL A 353 14.97 -3.99 -8.87
C VAL A 353 16.10 -3.22 -9.53
N ARG A 354 15.86 -1.95 -9.84
CA ARG A 354 16.81 -1.15 -10.63
C ARG A 354 16.81 0.31 -10.20
N ASP A 355 17.72 1.05 -10.81
CA ASP A 355 17.83 2.50 -10.70
C ASP A 355 18.04 3.00 -9.26
N GLY A 356 18.51 2.14 -8.35
CA GLY A 356 18.70 2.42 -6.92
C GLY A 356 17.60 1.86 -6.01
N GLY A 357 16.60 1.12 -6.53
CA GLY A 357 15.55 0.48 -5.74
C GLY A 357 16.08 -0.53 -4.70
N ILE A 358 15.44 -0.60 -3.53
CA ILE A 358 15.90 -1.41 -2.39
C ILE A 358 14.73 -2.23 -1.82
N ILE A 359 14.99 -3.51 -1.53
CA ILE A 359 14.11 -4.33 -0.69
C ILE A 359 14.94 -4.80 0.49
N SER A 360 14.50 -4.48 1.70
CA SER A 360 15.32 -4.81 2.86
C SER A 360 14.58 -4.97 4.16
N THR A 361 15.10 -5.85 5.01
CA THR A 361 14.76 -5.89 6.43
C THR A 361 15.94 -5.38 7.25
N LEU A 362 15.68 -4.50 8.21
CA LEU A 362 16.70 -3.92 9.09
C LEU A 362 16.35 -4.20 10.55
N SER A 363 17.29 -4.67 11.36
CA SER A 363 17.11 -4.76 12.81
C SER A 363 18.09 -3.85 13.55
N PHE A 364 17.57 -2.98 14.42
CA PHE A 364 18.33 -2.07 15.26
C PHE A 364 18.29 -2.45 16.74
N SER A 365 17.59 -3.53 17.10
CA SER A 365 17.33 -3.92 18.48
C SER A 365 17.93 -5.29 18.82
N SER A 366 17.66 -5.77 20.03
CA SER A 366 17.97 -7.15 20.44
C SER A 366 16.95 -8.18 19.93
N ALA A 367 15.86 -7.74 19.30
CA ALA A 367 14.84 -8.63 18.75
C ALA A 367 15.26 -9.20 17.38
N SER A 368 14.65 -10.32 17.02
CA SER A 368 14.86 -10.95 15.71
C SER A 368 14.42 -10.01 14.58
N GLY A 369 15.29 -9.82 13.60
CA GLY A 369 14.97 -9.13 12.35
C GLY A 369 14.12 -9.98 11.42
N GLY A 370 13.25 -9.35 10.65
CA GLY A 370 12.47 -10.04 9.61
C GLY A 370 13.34 -10.58 8.49
N SER A 371 12.89 -11.64 7.83
CA SER A 371 13.52 -12.26 6.66
C SER A 371 12.94 -11.73 5.35
N LEU A 372 13.66 -11.98 4.25
CA LEU A 372 13.23 -11.68 2.89
C LEU A 372 13.07 -13.00 2.12
N ASP A 373 11.85 -13.34 1.75
CA ASP A 373 11.52 -14.51 0.91
C ASP A 373 11.01 -14.05 -0.46
N ILE A 374 11.69 -14.48 -1.52
CA ILE A 374 11.36 -14.12 -2.90
C ILE A 374 11.17 -15.38 -3.72
N GLN A 375 9.97 -15.53 -4.27
CA GLN A 375 9.59 -16.58 -5.19
C GLN A 375 9.21 -15.96 -6.54
N ALA A 376 10.13 -16.03 -7.51
CA ALA A 376 9.92 -15.50 -8.85
C ALA A 376 10.06 -16.60 -9.90
N THR A 377 8.96 -17.05 -10.50
CA THR A 377 8.98 -18.26 -11.35
C THR A 377 9.87 -18.15 -12.60
N LYS A 378 10.15 -16.93 -13.10
CA LYS A 378 10.95 -16.72 -14.33
C LYS A 378 12.27 -15.98 -14.08
N LEU A 379 12.25 -14.86 -13.36
CA LEU A 379 13.43 -14.00 -13.25
C LEU A 379 13.42 -13.15 -11.97
N VAL A 380 14.57 -13.09 -11.31
CA VAL A 380 14.94 -11.97 -10.42
C VAL A 380 16.10 -11.23 -11.06
N ARG A 381 15.94 -9.92 -11.32
CA ARG A 381 16.98 -9.07 -11.89
C ARG A 381 17.23 -7.86 -11.01
N ILE A 382 18.49 -7.64 -10.65
CA ILE A 382 18.96 -6.50 -9.87
C ILE A 382 20.01 -5.75 -10.69
N ILE A 383 19.75 -4.49 -11.00
CA ILE A 383 20.70 -3.61 -11.69
C ILE A 383 21.16 -2.55 -10.70
N GLY A 384 22.40 -2.66 -10.24
CA GLY A 384 22.92 -1.89 -9.11
C GLY A 384 22.95 -0.39 -9.35
N ILE A 385 23.66 0.06 -10.39
CA ILE A 385 23.90 1.50 -10.61
C ILE A 385 22.58 2.23 -10.87
N SER A 386 22.29 3.23 -10.03
CA SER A 386 21.30 4.24 -10.40
C SER A 386 21.90 5.19 -11.45
N PRO A 387 21.21 5.41 -12.60
CA PRO A 387 21.65 6.41 -13.58
C PRO A 387 21.55 7.84 -13.03
N PHE A 388 20.84 8.03 -11.92
CA PHE A 388 20.63 9.34 -11.29
C PHE A 388 21.60 9.62 -10.15
N ASP A 389 21.98 8.59 -9.41
CA ASP A 389 23.00 8.66 -8.35
C ASP A 389 23.86 7.39 -8.38
N PRO A 390 25.02 7.41 -9.06
CA PRO A 390 25.92 6.26 -9.16
C PRO A 390 26.51 5.80 -7.80
N THR A 391 26.20 6.47 -6.69
CA THR A 391 26.59 6.04 -5.33
C THR A 391 25.48 5.26 -4.61
N THR A 392 24.30 5.17 -5.20
CA THR A 392 23.18 4.35 -4.72
C THR A 392 23.09 3.07 -5.54
N ASN A 393 23.12 1.92 -4.86
CA ASN A 393 23.01 0.61 -5.50
C ASN A 393 21.66 -0.04 -5.22
N SER A 394 21.06 -0.67 -6.23
CA SER A 394 19.94 -1.58 -6.01
C SER A 394 20.37 -2.86 -5.31
N ASN A 395 19.57 -3.28 -4.33
CA ASN A 395 19.89 -4.44 -3.51
C ASN A 395 18.67 -5.13 -2.87
N LEU A 396 18.87 -6.39 -2.50
CA LEU A 396 17.95 -7.24 -1.73
C LEU A 396 18.66 -7.71 -0.46
N THR A 397 18.37 -7.13 0.70
CA THR A 397 19.22 -7.38 1.89
C THR A 397 18.48 -7.51 3.20
N ALA A 398 18.97 -8.40 4.07
CA ALA A 398 18.65 -8.36 5.49
C ALA A 398 19.88 -7.87 6.28
N VAL A 399 19.70 -6.85 7.12
CA VAL A 399 20.81 -6.21 7.85
C VAL A 399 20.52 -6.11 9.34
N THR A 400 21.50 -6.49 10.16
CA THR A 400 21.41 -6.38 11.63
C THR A 400 22.44 -5.41 12.17
N PHE A 401 21.96 -4.29 12.72
CA PHE A 401 22.74 -3.32 13.47
C PHE A 401 22.74 -3.61 14.98
N GLY A 402 21.72 -4.28 15.48
CA GLY A 402 21.56 -4.63 16.89
C GLY A 402 22.27 -5.93 17.32
N SER A 403 21.94 -6.40 18.52
CA SER A 403 22.46 -7.64 19.10
C SER A 403 21.57 -8.87 18.84
N GLY A 404 20.39 -8.67 18.24
CA GLY A 404 19.45 -9.74 17.90
C GLY A 404 19.91 -10.60 16.72
N MET A 405 19.14 -11.65 16.42
CA MET A 405 19.36 -12.46 15.22
C MET A 405 18.91 -11.69 13.97
N GLY A 406 19.72 -11.70 12.92
CA GLY A 406 19.37 -11.16 11.61
C GLY A 406 18.44 -12.07 10.82
N GLY A 407 17.66 -11.44 9.96
CA GLY A 407 16.80 -12.15 9.02
C GLY A 407 17.59 -12.88 7.94
N ASN A 408 16.95 -13.89 7.36
CA ASN A 408 17.49 -14.64 6.24
C ASN A 408 17.13 -13.94 4.91
N VAL A 409 17.87 -14.27 3.86
CA VAL A 409 17.49 -13.93 2.47
C VAL A 409 17.34 -15.22 1.67
N ALA A 410 16.12 -15.53 1.27
CA ALA A 410 15.79 -16.67 0.42
C ALA A 410 15.30 -16.20 -0.96
N ILE A 411 15.91 -16.71 -2.02
CA ILE A 411 15.51 -16.40 -3.41
C ILE A 411 15.33 -17.70 -4.19
N ALA A 412 14.12 -17.94 -4.68
CA ALA A 412 13.77 -19.03 -5.56
C ALA A 412 13.36 -18.50 -6.93
N THR A 413 14.10 -18.86 -7.99
CA THR A 413 13.79 -18.39 -9.35
C THR A 413 14.39 -19.26 -10.45
N ALA A 414 13.83 -19.24 -11.66
CA ALA A 414 14.49 -19.90 -12.79
C ALA A 414 15.83 -19.22 -13.15
N ARG A 415 15.93 -17.90 -13.01
CA ARG A 415 17.17 -17.14 -13.31
C ARG A 415 17.34 -15.97 -12.34
N LEU A 416 18.51 -15.86 -11.74
CA LEU A 416 18.92 -14.71 -10.94
C LEU A 416 20.02 -13.95 -11.67
N GLN A 417 19.81 -12.66 -11.92
CA GLN A 417 20.76 -11.78 -12.59
C GLN A 417 21.10 -10.58 -11.71
N LEU A 418 22.37 -10.43 -11.37
CA LEU A 418 22.91 -9.27 -10.66
C LEU A 418 23.87 -8.55 -11.59
N GLU A 419 23.50 -7.35 -11.99
CA GLU A 419 24.21 -6.54 -12.97
C GLU A 419 24.70 -5.25 -12.31
N GLU A 420 25.88 -4.78 -12.72
CA GLU A 420 26.36 -3.44 -12.38
C GLU A 420 26.34 -3.13 -10.87
N ALA A 421 26.90 -4.02 -10.06
CA ALA A 421 26.86 -3.94 -8.58
C ALA A 421 25.50 -4.14 -7.92
N GLY A 422 24.55 -4.76 -8.63
CA GLY A 422 23.37 -5.34 -7.99
C GLY A 422 23.82 -6.38 -6.96
N SER A 423 23.22 -6.35 -5.78
CA SER A 423 23.61 -7.26 -4.69
C SER A 423 22.42 -7.89 -3.98
N ALA A 424 22.66 -9.08 -3.43
CA ALA A 424 21.72 -9.77 -2.57
C ALA A 424 22.43 -10.41 -1.38
N GLY A 425 21.81 -10.42 -0.20
CA GLY A 425 22.28 -11.22 0.93
C GLY A 425 22.17 -10.56 2.30
N THR A 426 22.93 -11.08 3.25
CA THR A 426 22.83 -10.69 4.67
C THR A 426 24.05 -9.90 5.11
N THR A 427 23.85 -8.99 6.06
CA THR A 427 24.95 -8.22 6.67
C THR A 427 24.74 -8.04 8.16
N THR A 428 25.73 -8.45 8.94
CA THR A 428 25.81 -8.22 10.38
C THR A 428 26.78 -7.09 10.67
N VAL A 429 26.24 -5.97 11.17
CA VAL A 429 27.04 -4.84 11.64
C VAL A 429 27.17 -4.86 13.16
N GLY A 430 26.11 -5.24 13.87
CA GLY A 430 26.11 -5.37 15.33
C GLY A 430 26.74 -6.67 15.84
N THR A 431 26.62 -6.92 17.15
CA THR A 431 27.15 -8.12 17.81
C THR A 431 26.26 -9.36 17.67
N GLY A 432 25.10 -9.21 17.02
CA GLY A 432 24.15 -10.30 16.78
C GLY A 432 24.65 -11.37 15.82
N GLN A 433 23.86 -12.42 15.63
CA GLN A 433 24.12 -13.44 14.61
C GLN A 433 23.43 -13.05 13.30
N GLY A 434 24.16 -13.11 12.19
CA GLY A 434 23.61 -12.89 10.85
C GLY A 434 22.75 -14.06 10.38
N GLY A 435 21.76 -13.74 9.55
CA GLY A 435 20.96 -14.76 8.87
C GLY A 435 21.69 -15.40 7.69
N ASP A 436 21.13 -16.50 7.22
CA ASP A 436 21.60 -17.26 6.07
C ASP A 436 21.10 -16.65 4.76
N VAL A 437 21.85 -16.90 3.70
CA VAL A 437 21.45 -16.60 2.32
C VAL A 437 21.26 -17.91 1.57
N VAL A 438 20.05 -18.14 1.06
CA VAL A 438 19.69 -19.35 0.31
C VAL A 438 19.20 -18.97 -1.09
N ILE A 439 19.92 -19.41 -2.12
CA ILE A 439 19.55 -19.18 -3.52
C ILE A 439 19.24 -20.51 -4.18
N ASN A 440 18.00 -20.65 -4.66
CA ASN A 440 17.55 -21.79 -5.45
C ASN A 440 17.27 -21.31 -6.88
N ALA A 441 18.18 -21.59 -7.82
CA ALA A 441 17.98 -21.13 -9.20
C ALA A 441 18.60 -22.02 -10.28
N ASN A 442 17.97 -22.12 -11.46
CA ASN A 442 18.58 -22.87 -12.57
C ASN A 442 19.85 -22.17 -13.07
N ALA A 443 19.83 -20.84 -13.13
CA ALA A 443 20.98 -20.04 -13.55
C ALA A 443 21.18 -18.80 -12.66
N VAL A 444 22.42 -18.55 -12.26
CA VAL A 444 22.86 -17.33 -11.58
C VAL A 444 23.92 -16.64 -12.42
N GLU A 445 23.75 -15.34 -12.66
CA GLU A 445 24.67 -14.49 -13.42
C GLU A 445 25.05 -13.26 -12.58
N LEU A 446 26.33 -13.14 -12.21
CA LEU A 446 26.89 -11.98 -11.53
C LEU A 446 27.85 -11.27 -12.48
N VAL A 447 27.44 -10.11 -12.98
CA VAL A 447 28.16 -9.41 -14.05
C VAL A 447 28.32 -7.93 -13.70
N GLY A 448 29.48 -7.38 -13.99
CA GLY A 448 29.75 -5.96 -13.91
C GLY A 448 30.11 -5.47 -12.51
N LYS A 449 30.43 -4.18 -12.47
CA LYS A 449 30.80 -3.44 -11.28
C LYS A 449 30.28 -2.02 -11.39
N ASN A 450 30.07 -1.38 -10.26
CA ASN A 450 29.90 0.05 -10.16
C ASN A 450 31.27 0.72 -10.39
N PRO A 451 31.44 1.53 -11.47
CA PRO A 451 32.72 2.16 -11.78
C PRO A 451 33.08 3.29 -10.81
N VAL A 452 32.10 3.86 -10.10
CA VAL A 452 32.28 4.95 -9.13
C VAL A 452 32.71 4.40 -7.77
N LEU A 453 31.99 3.41 -7.25
CA LEU A 453 32.27 2.83 -5.94
C LEU A 453 33.25 1.65 -5.97
N GLY A 454 33.53 1.10 -7.16
CA GLY A 454 34.34 -0.12 -7.30
C GLY A 454 33.64 -1.39 -6.80
N LEU A 455 32.39 -1.28 -6.33
CA LEU A 455 31.57 -2.38 -5.87
C LEU A 455 31.20 -3.31 -7.02
N ARG A 456 31.10 -4.60 -6.75
CA ARG A 456 30.88 -5.67 -7.73
C ARG A 456 29.52 -6.29 -7.51
N SER A 457 28.96 -6.86 -8.57
CA SER A 457 27.74 -7.66 -8.42
C SER A 457 28.04 -8.87 -7.52
N ALA A 458 27.26 -9.03 -6.45
CA ALA A 458 27.64 -9.95 -5.38
C ALA A 458 26.45 -10.59 -4.65
N ILE A 459 26.64 -11.85 -4.25
CA ILE A 459 25.81 -12.54 -3.26
C ILE A 459 26.66 -12.74 -2.00
N THR A 460 26.19 -12.23 -0.86
CA THR A 460 27.05 -12.09 0.32
C THR A 460 26.38 -12.50 1.62
N SER A 461 27.15 -13.14 2.50
CA SER A 461 26.85 -13.25 3.93
C SER A 461 28.05 -12.70 4.70
N ASN A 462 27.90 -11.50 5.24
CA ASN A 462 29.00 -10.72 5.82
C ASN A 462 28.78 -10.40 7.29
N SER A 463 29.88 -10.32 8.05
CA SER A 463 29.92 -9.65 9.33
C SER A 463 31.05 -8.63 9.38
N PHE A 464 30.81 -7.48 10.00
CA PHE A 464 31.76 -6.37 10.15
C PHE A 464 32.26 -6.16 11.58
N THR A 465 31.69 -6.86 12.58
CA THR A 465 32.11 -6.78 13.99
C THR A 465 32.18 -8.18 14.61
N GLU A 466 32.06 -8.30 15.94
CA GLU A 466 32.11 -9.59 16.65
C GLU A 466 30.95 -10.54 16.32
N GLY A 467 29.88 -10.03 15.70
CA GLY A 467 28.78 -10.85 15.23
C GLY A 467 29.24 -11.91 14.23
N LYS A 468 28.56 -13.07 14.20
CA LYS A 468 28.87 -14.12 13.21
C LYS A 468 28.07 -13.90 11.94
N ALA A 469 28.70 -14.05 10.77
CA ALA A 469 27.96 -14.15 9.51
C ALA A 469 27.18 -15.47 9.45
N GLY A 470 26.08 -15.51 8.71
CA GLY A 470 25.36 -16.74 8.41
C GLY A 470 26.01 -17.52 7.26
N ASN A 471 25.38 -18.61 6.85
CA ASN A 471 25.79 -19.43 5.72
C ASN A 471 25.32 -18.82 4.40
N LEU A 472 26.07 -19.11 3.32
CA LEU A 472 25.64 -18.87 1.94
C LEU A 472 25.46 -20.22 1.25
N ILE A 473 24.22 -20.54 0.86
CA ILE A 473 23.83 -21.79 0.22
C ILE A 473 23.34 -21.48 -1.20
N LEU A 474 24.01 -22.06 -2.20
CA LEU A 474 23.70 -21.87 -3.62
C LEU A 474 23.30 -23.20 -4.27
N ASN A 475 22.01 -23.41 -4.44
CA ASN A 475 21.47 -24.57 -5.15
C ASN A 475 21.25 -24.18 -6.62
N VAL A 476 22.28 -24.34 -7.45
CA VAL A 476 22.29 -23.85 -8.83
C VAL A 476 22.75 -24.88 -9.87
N SER A 477 22.13 -24.85 -11.05
CA SER A 477 22.58 -25.68 -12.19
C SER A 477 23.67 -25.01 -13.03
N ARG A 478 23.64 -23.67 -13.13
CA ARG A 478 24.64 -22.87 -13.84
C ARG A 478 24.99 -21.61 -13.05
N LEU A 479 26.27 -21.40 -12.80
CA LEU A 479 26.80 -20.15 -12.25
C LEU A 479 27.70 -19.48 -13.29
N THR A 480 27.45 -18.21 -13.58
CA THR A 480 28.28 -17.37 -14.44
C THR A 480 28.77 -16.17 -13.64
N LEU A 481 30.09 -16.08 -13.48
CA LEU A 481 30.77 -14.94 -12.91
C LEU A 481 31.63 -14.33 -14.02
N ASP A 482 31.48 -13.04 -14.30
CA ASP A 482 32.52 -12.37 -15.09
C ASP A 482 33.80 -12.21 -14.24
N LYS A 483 34.85 -11.58 -14.79
CA LYS A 483 36.10 -11.34 -14.03
C LYS A 483 35.88 -10.50 -12.76
N VAL A 484 34.69 -9.92 -12.58
CA VAL A 484 34.39 -9.03 -11.47
C VAL A 484 33.27 -9.46 -10.52
N GLY A 485 32.40 -10.40 -10.86
CA GLY A 485 31.40 -10.97 -9.96
C GLY A 485 31.99 -11.71 -8.75
N GLN A 486 31.31 -11.68 -7.61
CA GLN A 486 31.81 -12.23 -6.34
C GLN A 486 30.77 -13.01 -5.53
N LEU A 487 31.23 -14.07 -4.88
CA LEU A 487 30.53 -14.78 -3.81
C LEU A 487 31.39 -14.68 -2.56
N LEU A 488 30.83 -14.13 -1.47
CA LEU A 488 31.59 -13.87 -0.24
C LEU A 488 30.83 -14.40 0.98
N PRO A 489 31.25 -15.56 1.54
CA PRO A 489 31.06 -15.90 2.93
C PRO A 489 32.33 -15.44 3.68
N ILE A 490 32.27 -14.35 4.44
CA ILE A 490 33.40 -13.95 5.28
C ILE A 490 33.09 -14.29 6.73
N PRO A 491 33.60 -15.40 7.29
CA PRO A 491 33.77 -15.48 8.73
C PRO A 491 34.99 -14.63 9.10
N SER A 492 34.79 -13.63 9.96
CA SER A 492 35.89 -13.15 10.79
C SER A 492 36.31 -14.34 11.67
N GLU A 493 37.51 -14.86 11.37
CA GLU A 493 38.19 -16.02 11.94
C GLU A 493 38.10 -17.33 11.14
N ARG A 494 39.29 -17.84 10.82
CA ARG A 494 39.57 -19.09 10.11
C ARG A 494 38.72 -20.24 10.65
N VAL A 495 37.98 -20.95 9.77
CA VAL A 495 37.94 -22.43 9.59
C VAL A 495 36.83 -22.77 8.56
N GLY A 496 37.15 -23.60 7.56
CA GLY A 496 36.20 -24.60 7.01
C GLY A 496 35.34 -24.22 5.80
N GLN A 497 35.77 -24.71 4.63
CA GLN A 497 35.07 -25.05 3.37
C GLN A 497 33.72 -24.43 2.98
N VAL A 498 33.71 -23.87 1.76
CA VAL A 498 32.56 -23.78 0.86
C VAL A 498 32.16 -25.21 0.46
N GLN A 499 30.91 -25.61 0.72
CA GLN A 499 30.26 -26.76 0.08
C GLN A 499 29.23 -26.27 -0.93
#